data_AF-A0A1S7QKM0-F1
#
_entry.id   AF-A0A1S7QKM0-F1
#
_cell.length_a   1.000
_cell.length_b   1.000
_cell.length_c   1.000
_cell.angle_alpha   90.00
_cell.angle_beta   90.00
_cell.angle_gamma   90.00
#
_symmetry.space_group_name_H-M   'P 1'
#
loop_
_entity.id
_entity.type
_entity.pdbx_description
1 polymer ?
#
loop_
_entity_poly.entity_id
_entity_poly.type
_entity_poly.pdbx_seq_one_letter_code
_entity_poly.pdbx_strand_id
1 'polypeptide(L)'
;MLQGIQASLDYIQVNVAPQIANLQQSISLAQDQIDQIIIGGSAPNALKFGNQLPAYYATAAALADGLAGKVPNTRKVNGKELSVDIALVKSDVGLGNADNTSDADKPISTEQAEAFSKRVRVDAVQEFTASERGQARANIGVGIVSGFRNKVINGGFEIAQRALSQTSSGYGSDDRWDNSHVGTTKTHSVQPFALGQTDVVGEPAWFSRTVVASVAGANNFCNKIQRIEGVRTLAGKRATLTFYAKANAARTVAVQIFQWFGAGGSPSPQVSAKIEKIALTAAWKRFDIVADIPSLAGKTLGTSNTDHLGIIFWFDAGSSFDVYTSALGHQSGTFDISRVSFVEGDASSESDPFSPRHYDEELRLCERYYQKLSINGLTGITYIPNGDTRAFVKLSRKMRVSPGLSVTPSNLVVIASGDSGSSVNVDLGTMALNTAGPDAIRIGNVANPGQLGASSANVASWGTATPHVFTADAEL
;
A
#
# COMPACT_ATOMS: atom_id res chain seq x y z
N MET A 1 62.71 147.03 36.05
CA MET A 1 61.32 146.60 35.81
C MET A 1 61.21 145.60 34.65
N LEU A 2 61.97 145.73 33.55
CA LEU A 2 61.93 144.78 32.41
C LEU A 2 62.32 143.32 32.77
N GLN A 3 63.28 143.10 33.67
CA GLN A 3 63.76 141.75 34.01
C GLN A 3 62.75 140.86 34.77
N GLY A 4 61.78 141.44 35.49
CA GLY A 4 60.80 140.65 36.24
C GLY A 4 59.72 139.99 35.38
N ILE A 5 59.41 140.59 34.21
CA ILE A 5 58.38 140.07 33.29
C ILE A 5 58.88 138.81 32.59
N GLN A 6 60.16 138.77 32.19
CA GLN A 6 60.72 137.61 31.49
C GLN A 6 60.79 136.36 32.38
N ALA A 7 61.20 136.51 33.64
CA ALA A 7 61.24 135.41 34.59
C ALA A 7 59.86 134.78 34.84
N SER A 8 58.79 135.57 34.73
CA SER A 8 57.42 135.10 34.88
C SER A 8 56.95 134.28 33.67
N LEU A 9 57.34 134.67 32.45
CA LEU A 9 57.02 133.95 31.22
C LEU A 9 57.73 132.59 31.14
N ASP A 10 59.01 132.54 31.51
CA ASP A 10 59.79 131.31 31.52
C ASP A 10 59.22 130.29 32.53
N TYR A 11 58.74 130.77 33.69
CA TYR A 11 58.08 129.93 34.69
C TYR A 11 56.79 129.28 34.14
N ILE A 12 55.99 130.04 33.38
CA ILE A 12 54.74 129.55 32.77
C ILE A 12 55.02 128.49 31.71
N GLN A 13 56.00 128.71 30.83
CA GLN A 13 56.33 127.76 29.78
C GLN A 13 56.86 126.43 30.30
N VAL A 14 57.71 126.47 31.34
CA VAL A 14 58.38 125.27 31.86
C VAL A 14 57.46 124.46 32.78
N ASN A 15 56.64 125.12 33.61
CA ASN A 15 55.90 124.42 34.68
C ASN A 15 54.41 124.26 34.41
N VAL A 16 53.78 125.17 33.66
CA VAL A 16 52.31 125.22 33.55
C VAL A 16 51.83 124.60 32.24
N ALA A 17 52.52 124.85 31.12
CA ALA A 17 52.12 124.33 29.80
C ALA A 17 52.08 122.78 29.68
N PRO A 18 53.04 122.01 30.24
CA PRO A 18 53.01 120.54 30.15
C PRO A 18 51.87 119.90 30.94
N GLN A 19 51.48 120.52 32.08
CA GLN A 19 50.41 120.00 32.92
C GLN A 19 49.04 120.16 32.23
N ILE A 20 48.85 121.23 31.47
CA ILE A 20 47.61 121.48 30.71
C ILE A 20 47.42 120.46 29.58
N ALA A 21 48.49 120.06 28.89
CA ALA A 21 48.40 119.07 27.81
C ALA A 21 47.98 117.67 28.31
N ASN A 22 48.53 117.22 29.45
CA ASN A 22 48.16 115.92 30.04
C ASN A 22 46.72 115.88 30.57
N LEU A 23 46.23 117.01 31.10
CA LEU A 23 44.84 117.14 31.51
C LEU A 23 43.88 117.05 30.32
N GLN A 24 44.22 117.62 29.17
CA GLN A 24 43.38 117.52 27.97
C GLN A 24 43.22 116.09 27.45
N GLN A 25 44.30 115.30 27.46
CA GLN A 25 44.26 113.93 26.94
C GLN A 25 43.46 112.98 27.85
N SER A 26 43.58 113.13 29.17
CA SER A 26 42.86 112.29 30.14
C SER A 26 41.36 112.59 30.15
N ILE A 27 40.99 113.85 29.94
CA ILE A 27 39.60 114.28 29.85
C ILE A 27 38.93 113.68 28.61
N SER A 28 39.59 113.71 27.45
CA SER A 28 39.01 113.16 26.21
C SER A 28 38.71 111.66 26.29
N LEU A 29 39.60 110.88 26.90
CA LEU A 29 39.42 109.42 27.03
C LEU A 29 38.31 109.07 28.04
N ALA A 30 38.21 109.85 29.12
CA ALA A 30 37.15 109.68 30.10
C ALA A 30 35.78 110.05 29.53
N GLN A 31 35.70 111.07 28.67
CA GLN A 31 34.47 111.42 27.97
C GLN A 31 33.95 110.27 27.09
N ASP A 32 34.82 109.66 26.28
CA ASP A 32 34.42 108.57 25.38
C ASP A 32 33.93 107.32 26.13
N GLN A 33 34.54 107.01 27.28
CA GLN A 33 34.13 105.87 28.12
C GLN A 33 32.84 106.14 28.89
N ILE A 34 32.64 107.38 29.33
CA ILE A 34 31.44 107.80 30.04
C ILE A 34 30.25 107.85 29.10
N ASP A 35 30.42 108.31 27.86
CA ASP A 35 29.33 108.33 26.87
C ASP A 35 28.84 106.92 26.50
N GLN A 36 29.76 105.95 26.43
CA GLN A 36 29.43 104.52 26.24
C GLN A 36 28.65 103.92 27.42
N ILE A 37 28.94 104.35 28.65
CA ILE A 37 28.30 103.84 29.87
C ILE A 37 26.95 104.51 30.12
N ILE A 38 26.86 105.84 29.94
CA ILE A 38 25.66 106.61 30.27
C ILE A 38 24.51 106.31 29.31
N ILE A 39 24.78 106.14 28.02
CA ILE A 39 23.70 105.90 27.04
C ILE A 39 23.39 104.40 26.92
N GLY A 40 24.40 103.53 27.10
CA GLY A 40 24.26 102.09 26.86
C GLY A 40 23.97 101.23 28.09
N GLY A 41 24.28 101.71 29.31
CA GLY A 41 23.99 101.00 30.58
C GLY A 41 24.52 99.56 30.66
N SER A 42 25.48 99.17 29.83
CA SER A 42 25.96 97.79 29.73
C SER A 42 27.38 97.75 29.18
N ALA A 43 28.21 96.82 29.70
CA ALA A 43 29.52 96.56 29.13
C ALA A 43 29.39 96.12 27.64
N PRO A 44 30.39 96.41 26.77
CA PRO A 44 30.21 96.47 25.31
C PRO A 44 29.61 95.25 24.57
N ASN A 45 29.52 94.06 25.18
CA ASN A 45 28.99 92.82 24.56
C ASN A 45 27.64 92.33 25.10
N ALA A 46 26.98 93.02 26.05
CA ALA A 46 25.75 92.52 26.68
C ALA A 46 24.49 92.60 25.79
N LEU A 47 24.51 93.43 24.74
CA LEU A 47 23.35 93.65 23.86
C LEU A 47 22.95 92.43 23.01
N LYS A 48 23.88 91.50 22.72
CA LYS A 48 23.57 90.25 21.99
C LYS A 48 22.86 89.21 22.85
N PHE A 49 22.79 89.42 24.16
CA PHE A 49 22.23 88.46 25.13
C PHE A 49 21.00 89.01 25.88
N GLY A 50 20.33 90.04 25.32
CA GLY A 50 19.10 90.59 25.88
C GLY A 50 19.29 91.20 27.28
N ASN A 51 20.47 91.76 27.54
CA ASN A 51 20.83 92.38 28.82
C ASN A 51 20.81 91.42 30.03
N GLN A 52 20.95 90.11 29.81
CA GLN A 52 21.12 89.11 30.85
C GLN A 52 22.57 88.62 30.92
N LEU A 53 23.05 88.30 32.12
CA LEU A 53 24.39 87.73 32.34
C LEU A 53 24.47 86.32 31.69
N PRO A 54 25.58 85.91 31.06
CA PRO A 54 25.72 84.55 30.50
C PRO A 54 25.44 83.42 31.49
N ALA A 55 25.69 83.66 32.78
CA ALA A 55 25.35 82.73 33.86
C ALA A 55 23.84 82.43 33.97
N TYR A 56 22.97 83.38 33.60
CA TYR A 56 21.51 83.24 33.61
C TYR A 56 21.04 82.06 32.75
N TYR A 57 21.58 81.95 31.54
CA TYR A 57 21.26 80.85 30.61
C TYR A 57 22.02 79.55 30.92
N ALA A 58 23.08 79.61 31.72
CA ALA A 58 23.82 78.44 32.21
C ALA A 58 23.26 77.90 33.54
N THR A 59 22.23 78.53 34.14
CA THR A 59 21.62 78.02 35.36
C THR A 59 20.78 76.77 35.09
N ALA A 60 20.76 75.85 36.05
CA ALA A 60 19.91 74.65 36.00
C ALA A 60 18.42 74.96 35.74
N ALA A 61 17.96 76.18 36.05
CA ALA A 61 16.59 76.65 35.79
C ALA A 61 16.29 76.80 34.28
N ALA A 62 17.21 77.37 33.49
CA ALA A 62 17.02 77.51 32.05
C ALA A 62 17.03 76.15 31.33
N LEU A 63 17.83 75.20 31.82
CA LEU A 63 17.81 73.81 31.34
C LEU A 63 16.50 73.11 31.73
N ALA A 64 16.03 73.29 32.96
CA ALA A 64 14.78 72.72 33.45
C ALA A 64 13.56 73.21 32.62
N ASP A 65 13.48 74.51 32.33
CA ASP A 65 12.40 75.08 31.50
C ASP A 65 12.44 74.56 30.05
N GLY A 66 13.63 74.41 29.47
CA GLY A 66 13.80 73.83 28.13
C GLY A 66 13.37 72.36 28.04
N LEU A 67 13.52 71.59 29.13
CA LEU A 67 13.12 70.19 29.21
C LEU A 67 11.65 70.01 29.64
N ALA A 68 11.05 70.99 30.32
CA ALA A 68 9.70 70.93 30.89
C ALA A 68 8.57 70.66 29.87
N GLY A 69 8.83 70.79 28.56
CA GLY A 69 7.88 70.44 27.50
C GLY A 69 8.25 69.21 26.65
N LYS A 70 9.45 68.64 26.82
CA LYS A 70 9.95 67.54 25.97
C LYS A 70 9.61 66.15 26.50
N VAL A 71 9.42 66.02 27.81
CA VAL A 71 8.92 64.79 28.46
C VAL A 71 7.63 65.13 29.22
N PRO A 72 6.44 64.91 28.63
CA PRO A 72 5.18 65.16 29.31
C PRO A 72 5.00 64.18 30.48
N ASN A 73 5.31 64.63 31.70
CA ASN A 73 5.10 63.91 32.96
C ASN A 73 3.62 63.66 33.29
N THR A 74 2.70 64.28 32.55
CA THR A 74 1.25 64.02 32.61
C THR A 74 0.79 62.83 31.77
N ARG A 75 1.63 62.33 30.84
CA ARG A 75 1.30 61.15 30.03
C ARG A 75 1.71 59.89 30.78
N LYS A 76 0.84 58.89 30.73
CA LYS A 76 1.06 57.58 31.35
C LYS A 76 1.21 56.50 30.29
N VAL A 77 2.05 55.51 30.56
CA VAL A 77 2.14 54.27 29.77
C VAL A 77 1.47 53.17 30.58
N ASN A 78 0.33 52.67 30.10
CA ASN A 78 -0.52 51.72 30.82
C ASN A 78 -0.75 52.10 32.31
N GLY A 79 -1.13 53.36 32.57
CA GLY A 79 -1.41 53.85 33.93
C GLY A 79 -0.18 54.19 34.78
N LYS A 80 1.04 53.93 34.29
CA LYS A 80 2.31 54.23 34.99
C LYS A 80 2.86 55.60 34.57
N GLU A 81 3.35 56.37 35.53
CA GLU A 81 3.88 57.72 35.32
C GLU A 81 5.30 57.68 34.74
N LEU A 82 5.62 58.63 33.85
CA LEU A 82 6.91 58.73 33.16
C LEU A 82 7.98 59.42 34.02
N SER A 83 8.18 58.94 35.24
CA SER A 83 9.17 59.47 36.19
C SER A 83 10.45 58.62 36.28
N VAL A 84 10.39 57.37 35.80
CA VAL A 84 11.48 56.38 35.76
C VAL A 84 11.27 55.44 34.56
N ASP A 85 12.20 54.49 34.36
CA ASP A 85 12.03 53.41 33.39
C ASP A 85 10.75 52.61 33.65
N ILE A 86 9.95 52.42 32.60
CA ILE A 86 8.68 51.71 32.69
C ILE A 86 8.92 50.22 32.43
N ALA A 87 8.86 49.41 33.49
CA ALA A 87 8.77 47.97 33.36
C ALA A 87 7.35 47.57 32.96
N LEU A 88 7.20 46.90 31.82
CA LEU A 88 5.93 46.32 31.38
C LEU A 88 5.92 44.82 31.63
N VAL A 89 4.83 44.33 32.19
CA VAL A 89 4.52 42.90 32.34
C VAL A 89 3.46 42.49 31.33
N LYS A 90 3.30 41.18 31.06
CA LYS A 90 2.34 40.69 30.06
C LYS A 90 0.91 41.20 30.27
N SER A 91 0.48 41.35 31.54
CA SER A 91 -0.85 41.88 31.87
C SER A 91 -1.03 43.34 31.45
N ASP A 92 0.05 44.12 31.33
CA ASP A 92 -0.02 45.53 30.93
C ASP A 92 -0.49 45.73 29.48
N VAL A 93 -0.45 44.68 28.65
CA VAL A 93 -0.88 44.70 27.25
C VAL A 93 -2.00 43.68 26.96
N GLY A 94 -2.71 43.23 28.01
CA GLY A 94 -3.82 42.28 27.87
C GLY A 94 -3.39 40.83 27.57
N LEU A 95 -2.12 40.49 27.78
CA LEU A 95 -1.54 39.17 27.49
C LEU A 95 -1.34 38.33 28.77
N GLY A 96 -2.14 38.57 29.81
CA GLY A 96 -1.99 37.87 31.10
C GLY A 96 -2.09 36.34 31.03
N ASN A 97 -2.77 35.82 30.02
CA ASN A 97 -2.92 34.37 29.77
C ASN A 97 -2.00 33.85 28.66
N ALA A 98 -1.17 34.70 28.06
CA ALA A 98 -0.29 34.30 26.96
C ALA A 98 1.04 33.79 27.52
N ASP A 99 1.34 32.51 27.27
CA ASP A 99 2.63 31.92 27.59
C ASP A 99 3.55 31.88 26.37
N ASN A 100 4.84 32.13 26.61
CA ASN A 100 5.86 32.06 25.57
C ASN A 100 6.46 30.65 25.57
N THR A 101 5.61 29.67 25.28
CA THR A 101 6.01 28.28 25.14
C THR A 101 6.61 28.10 23.76
N SER A 102 7.86 27.61 23.70
CA SER A 102 8.52 27.33 22.41
C SER A 102 7.72 26.30 21.62
N ASP A 103 7.83 26.31 20.29
CA ASP A 103 7.10 25.33 19.46
C ASP A 103 7.42 23.88 19.82
N ALA A 104 8.65 23.60 20.30
CA ALA A 104 9.06 22.27 20.74
C ALA A 104 8.41 21.85 22.07
N ASP A 105 8.05 22.82 22.92
CA ASP A 105 7.47 22.59 24.25
C ASP A 105 5.94 22.65 24.24
N LYS A 106 5.32 22.94 23.09
CA LYS A 106 3.86 22.96 22.96
C LYS A 106 3.33 21.55 23.14
N PRO A 107 2.44 21.31 24.13
CA PRO A 107 1.87 19.99 24.31
C PRO A 107 1.02 19.63 23.09
N ILE A 108 1.16 18.40 22.62
CA ILE A 108 0.16 17.80 21.72
C ILE A 108 -1.10 17.51 22.52
N SER A 109 -2.26 17.52 21.85
CA SER A 109 -3.52 17.18 22.53
C SER A 109 -3.52 15.71 22.96
N THR A 110 -4.32 15.39 23.98
CA THR A 110 -4.49 13.99 24.44
C THR A 110 -4.95 13.08 23.30
N GLU A 111 -5.86 13.57 22.45
CA GLU A 111 -6.37 12.83 21.29
C GLU A 111 -5.29 12.59 20.25
N GLN A 112 -4.39 13.57 20.04
CA GLN A 112 -3.23 13.41 19.16
C GLN A 112 -2.26 12.36 19.72
N ALA A 113 -1.96 12.41 21.02
CA ALA A 113 -1.11 11.43 21.68
C ALA A 113 -1.69 10.00 21.62
N GLU A 114 -3.00 9.86 21.83
CA GLU A 114 -3.72 8.58 21.68
C GLU A 114 -3.71 8.09 20.23
N ALA A 115 -3.88 8.97 19.25
CA ALA A 115 -3.83 8.63 17.83
C ALA A 115 -2.42 8.17 17.42
N PHE A 116 -1.36 8.76 17.95
CA PHE A 116 0.02 8.31 17.71
C PHE A 116 0.32 6.96 18.36
N SER A 117 -0.22 6.71 19.56
CA SER A 117 -0.03 5.45 20.29
C SER A 117 -0.63 4.24 19.56
N LYS A 118 -1.59 4.47 18.67
CA LYS A 118 -2.24 3.43 17.85
C LYS A 118 -1.45 3.06 16.57
N ARG A 119 -0.30 3.68 16.30
CA ARG A 119 0.49 3.47 15.06
C ARG A 119 1.59 2.43 15.25
N VAL A 120 1.86 1.67 14.20
CA VAL A 120 3.04 0.80 14.09
C VAL A 120 4.21 1.64 13.55
N ARG A 121 5.34 1.66 14.27
CA ARG A 121 6.61 2.29 13.91
C ARG A 121 7.47 1.34 13.08
N VAL A 122 8.27 1.92 12.18
CA VAL A 122 9.18 1.16 11.28
C VAL A 122 10.66 1.37 11.62
N ASP A 123 10.95 2.31 12.50
CA ASP A 123 12.27 2.79 12.89
C ASP A 123 12.78 2.20 14.22
N ALA A 124 11.91 1.51 14.97
CA ALA A 124 12.25 0.95 16.26
C ALA A 124 11.37 -0.26 16.61
N VAL A 125 11.93 -1.19 17.38
CA VAL A 125 11.22 -2.36 17.90
C VAL A 125 10.11 -1.89 18.84
N GLN A 126 8.88 -2.36 18.60
CA GLN A 126 7.72 -2.12 19.46
C GLN A 126 7.35 -3.42 20.18
N GLU A 127 7.31 -3.37 21.51
CA GLU A 127 6.90 -4.52 22.34
C GLU A 127 5.38 -4.64 22.40
N PHE A 128 4.78 -5.07 21.30
CA PHE A 128 3.35 -5.39 21.25
C PHE A 128 3.07 -6.78 21.81
N THR A 129 1.95 -6.90 22.52
CA THR A 129 1.40 -8.20 22.93
C THR A 129 1.11 -9.09 21.72
N ALA A 130 1.00 -10.40 21.92
CA ALA A 130 0.66 -11.32 20.84
C ALA A 130 -0.69 -10.98 20.17
N SER A 131 -1.66 -10.48 20.92
CA SER A 131 -2.98 -10.04 20.44
C SER A 131 -2.88 -8.80 19.54
N GLU A 132 -2.12 -7.78 19.96
CA GLU A 132 -1.91 -6.56 19.16
C GLU A 132 -1.14 -6.85 17.88
N ARG A 133 -0.14 -7.73 17.93
CA ARG A 133 0.55 -8.21 16.72
C ARG A 133 -0.42 -8.98 15.80
N GLY A 134 -1.36 -9.74 16.38
CA GLY A 134 -2.44 -10.40 15.64
C GLY A 134 -3.34 -9.40 14.92
N GLN A 135 -3.80 -8.36 15.62
CA GLN A 135 -4.66 -7.31 15.07
C GLN A 135 -3.93 -6.45 14.03
N ALA A 136 -2.66 -6.12 14.24
CA ALA A 136 -1.85 -5.39 13.26
C ALA A 136 -1.68 -6.20 11.96
N ARG A 137 -1.40 -7.50 12.06
CA ARG A 137 -1.35 -8.40 10.90
C ARG A 137 -2.71 -8.55 10.21
N ALA A 138 -3.81 -8.53 10.96
CA ALA A 138 -5.16 -8.53 10.42
C ALA A 138 -5.48 -7.22 9.67
N ASN A 139 -5.11 -6.07 10.23
CA ASN A 139 -5.29 -4.75 9.61
C ASN A 139 -4.42 -4.57 8.34
N ILE A 140 -3.24 -5.19 8.30
CA ILE A 140 -2.30 -5.16 7.16
C ILE A 140 -2.59 -6.30 6.16
N GLY A 141 -3.40 -7.29 6.54
CA GLY A 141 -3.84 -8.37 5.66
C GLY A 141 -2.77 -9.39 5.29
N VAL A 142 -1.92 -9.84 6.23
CA VAL A 142 -0.84 -10.81 5.96
C VAL A 142 -1.11 -12.21 6.55
N GLY A 143 -1.23 -13.22 5.68
CA GLY A 143 -1.47 -14.62 6.01
C GLY A 143 -1.39 -15.52 4.76
N ILE A 144 -1.19 -16.83 4.93
CA ILE A 144 -0.64 -17.69 3.85
C ILE A 144 -1.61 -17.96 2.68
N VAL A 145 -2.92 -17.82 2.91
CA VAL A 145 -3.94 -17.55 1.86
C VAL A 145 -5.00 -16.55 2.36
N SER A 146 -5.01 -16.27 3.67
CA SER A 146 -5.72 -15.14 4.26
C SER A 146 -5.05 -13.80 3.99
N GLY A 147 -3.84 -13.76 3.43
CA GLY A 147 -3.12 -12.53 3.10
C GLY A 147 -2.70 -12.34 1.66
N PHE A 148 -3.21 -13.16 0.74
CA PHE A 148 -3.38 -12.68 -0.62
C PHE A 148 -4.70 -11.93 -0.70
N ARG A 149 -4.64 -10.69 -1.17
CA ARG A 149 -5.81 -9.82 -1.29
C ARG A 149 -6.88 -10.44 -2.18
N ASN A 150 -6.49 -10.88 -3.36
CA ASN A 150 -7.33 -11.65 -4.27
C ASN A 150 -7.45 -13.10 -3.76
N LYS A 151 -8.66 -13.64 -3.72
CA LYS A 151 -8.94 -15.05 -3.33
C LYS A 151 -9.06 -15.98 -4.53
N VAL A 152 -9.17 -15.43 -5.74
CA VAL A 152 -9.15 -16.19 -6.99
C VAL A 152 -7.72 -16.66 -7.27
N ILE A 153 -7.60 -17.89 -7.77
CA ILE A 153 -6.35 -18.45 -8.27
C ILE A 153 -6.48 -18.52 -9.80
N ASN A 154 -5.44 -18.12 -10.52
CA ASN A 154 -5.37 -18.07 -11.96
C ASN A 154 -6.49 -17.22 -12.58
N GLY A 155 -6.84 -16.10 -11.95
CA GLY A 155 -7.88 -15.19 -12.45
C GLY A 155 -7.48 -14.41 -13.72
N GLY A 156 -6.18 -14.39 -14.03
CA GLY A 156 -5.62 -13.83 -15.26
C GLY A 156 -5.42 -14.87 -16.37
N PHE A 157 -5.66 -16.16 -16.07
CA PHE A 157 -5.59 -17.28 -17.01
C PHE A 157 -4.20 -17.50 -17.63
N GLU A 158 -3.14 -17.18 -16.88
CA GLU A 158 -1.74 -17.33 -17.30
C GLU A 158 -1.24 -18.78 -17.25
N ILE A 159 -1.91 -19.62 -16.46
CA ILE A 159 -1.48 -20.99 -16.20
C ILE A 159 -2.49 -21.99 -16.75
N ALA A 160 -1.99 -22.91 -17.60
CA ALA A 160 -2.77 -23.96 -18.24
C ALA A 160 -1.89 -25.21 -18.41
N GLN A 161 -1.53 -25.87 -17.31
CA GLN A 161 -0.58 -27.00 -17.32
C GLN A 161 -1.09 -28.22 -18.09
N ARG A 162 -2.42 -28.36 -18.22
CA ARG A 162 -3.08 -29.50 -18.86
C ARG A 162 -3.15 -29.34 -20.37
N ALA A 163 -3.90 -28.34 -20.83
CA ALA A 163 -4.04 -27.98 -22.24
C ALA A 163 -4.50 -26.52 -22.37
N LEU A 164 -4.40 -25.95 -23.57
CA LEU A 164 -4.93 -24.61 -23.85
C LEU A 164 -6.43 -24.61 -24.22
N SER A 165 -7.01 -25.78 -24.42
CA SER A 165 -8.40 -25.94 -24.87
C SER A 165 -9.00 -27.25 -24.38
N GLN A 166 -10.31 -27.27 -24.14
CA GLN A 166 -11.08 -28.45 -23.80
C GLN A 166 -12.53 -28.37 -24.29
N THR A 167 -13.11 -29.53 -24.59
CA THR A 167 -14.54 -29.68 -24.89
C THR A 167 -15.29 -30.36 -23.74
N SER A 168 -14.66 -31.36 -23.11
CA SER A 168 -15.18 -32.08 -21.94
C SER A 168 -15.45 -31.18 -20.73
N SER A 169 -16.26 -31.69 -19.80
CA SER A 169 -16.49 -31.05 -18.50
C SER A 169 -15.31 -31.27 -17.54
N GLY A 170 -15.03 -30.28 -16.70
CA GLY A 170 -14.01 -30.34 -15.64
C GLY A 170 -12.83 -29.40 -15.87
N TYR A 171 -11.69 -29.73 -15.24
CA TYR A 171 -10.49 -28.92 -15.16
C TYR A 171 -9.48 -29.24 -16.26
N GLY A 172 -9.82 -29.18 -17.55
CA GLY A 172 -8.91 -29.60 -18.63
C GLY A 172 -8.09 -28.48 -19.31
N SER A 173 -8.32 -27.21 -18.97
CA SER A 173 -7.73 -26.06 -19.68
C SER A 173 -7.02 -25.05 -18.77
N ASP A 174 -7.64 -23.88 -18.55
CA ASP A 174 -7.31 -22.91 -17.53
C ASP A 174 -7.33 -23.55 -16.14
N ASP A 175 -6.15 -23.73 -15.54
CA ASP A 175 -6.02 -24.42 -14.27
C ASP A 175 -6.84 -23.71 -13.18
N ARG A 176 -7.40 -24.51 -12.24
CA ARG A 176 -8.31 -24.08 -11.16
C ARG A 176 -9.72 -23.68 -11.58
N TRP A 177 -10.01 -23.62 -12.88
CA TRP A 177 -11.34 -23.33 -13.38
C TRP A 177 -12.02 -24.60 -13.88
N ASP A 178 -13.07 -25.00 -13.19
CA ASP A 178 -13.95 -26.07 -13.65
C ASP A 178 -14.81 -25.50 -14.78
N ASN A 179 -14.79 -26.16 -15.93
CA ASN A 179 -15.63 -25.77 -17.05
C ASN A 179 -16.62 -26.89 -17.32
N SER A 180 -17.87 -26.70 -16.91
CA SER A 180 -18.88 -27.75 -16.95
C SER A 180 -19.99 -27.44 -17.95
N HIS A 181 -20.52 -28.50 -18.55
CA HIS A 181 -21.73 -28.47 -19.35
C HIS A 181 -22.50 -29.77 -19.17
N VAL A 182 -23.82 -29.69 -19.36
CA VAL A 182 -24.72 -30.85 -19.44
C VAL A 182 -25.73 -30.57 -20.55
N GLY A 183 -25.92 -31.53 -21.47
CA GLY A 183 -26.86 -31.47 -22.59
C GLY A 183 -26.50 -30.47 -23.70
N THR A 184 -26.21 -29.21 -23.34
CA THR A 184 -25.56 -28.19 -24.18
C THR A 184 -24.10 -28.58 -24.42
N THR A 185 -23.47 -28.13 -25.51
CA THR A 185 -22.03 -28.37 -25.76
C THR A 185 -21.21 -27.09 -25.64
N LYS A 186 -19.90 -27.23 -25.36
CA LYS A 186 -18.96 -26.11 -25.32
C LYS A 186 -17.60 -26.44 -25.91
N THR A 187 -16.90 -25.40 -26.33
CA THR A 187 -15.44 -25.39 -26.45
C THR A 187 -14.90 -24.29 -25.56
N HIS A 188 -14.05 -24.65 -24.61
CA HIS A 188 -13.36 -23.70 -23.74
C HIS A 188 -11.89 -23.58 -24.15
N SER A 189 -11.34 -22.37 -24.18
CA SER A 189 -9.91 -22.17 -24.45
C SER A 189 -9.33 -20.93 -23.77
N VAL A 190 -8.04 -20.99 -23.47
CA VAL A 190 -7.24 -19.82 -23.10
C VAL A 190 -6.75 -19.16 -24.40
N GLN A 191 -6.88 -17.84 -24.51
CA GLN A 191 -6.56 -17.08 -25.70
C GLN A 191 -5.65 -15.90 -25.36
N PRO A 192 -4.69 -15.55 -26.22
CA PRO A 192 -3.82 -14.41 -25.98
C PRO A 192 -4.56 -13.10 -26.29
N PHE A 193 -4.31 -12.08 -25.47
CA PHE A 193 -4.54 -10.71 -25.87
C PHE A 193 -3.51 -10.25 -26.90
N ALA A 194 -3.86 -9.26 -27.71
CA ALA A 194 -2.87 -8.54 -28.49
C ALA A 194 -1.96 -7.74 -27.55
N LEU A 195 -0.65 -7.75 -27.82
CA LEU A 195 0.33 -6.94 -27.08
C LEU A 195 -0.05 -5.45 -27.18
N GLY A 196 0.01 -4.73 -26.07
CA GLY A 196 -0.33 -3.31 -25.98
C GLY A 196 -1.83 -3.01 -25.91
N GLN A 197 -2.70 -4.00 -25.72
CA GLN A 197 -4.15 -3.75 -25.58
C GLN A 197 -4.45 -2.92 -24.32
N THR A 198 -5.47 -2.06 -24.40
CA THR A 198 -5.89 -1.17 -23.30
C THR A 198 -7.33 -1.39 -22.86
N ASP A 199 -8.05 -2.31 -23.51
CA ASP A 199 -9.45 -2.65 -23.22
C ASP A 199 -9.63 -3.24 -21.81
N VAL A 200 -8.62 -4.00 -21.35
CA VAL A 200 -8.53 -4.55 -20.00
C VAL A 200 -7.34 -3.94 -19.29
N VAL A 201 -7.61 -3.28 -18.15
CA VAL A 201 -6.60 -2.60 -17.32
C VAL A 201 -5.48 -3.56 -16.93
N GLY A 202 -4.25 -3.02 -16.84
CA GLY A 202 -3.05 -3.75 -16.43
C GLY A 202 -2.59 -4.82 -17.42
N GLU A 203 -2.96 -4.65 -18.70
CA GLU A 203 -2.44 -5.37 -19.85
C GLU A 203 -2.27 -6.89 -19.65
N PRO A 204 -3.32 -7.64 -19.24
CA PRO A 204 -3.18 -9.09 -19.10
C PRO A 204 -2.83 -9.73 -20.43
N ALA A 205 -1.97 -10.74 -20.40
CA ALA A 205 -1.56 -11.47 -21.60
C ALA A 205 -2.63 -12.46 -22.09
N TRP A 206 -3.55 -12.90 -21.23
CA TRP A 206 -4.48 -13.98 -21.51
C TRP A 206 -5.92 -13.69 -21.09
N PHE A 207 -6.86 -14.33 -21.78
CA PHE A 207 -8.27 -14.40 -21.39
C PHE A 207 -8.84 -15.80 -21.62
N SER A 208 -9.92 -16.08 -20.91
CA SER A 208 -10.66 -17.33 -20.95
C SER A 208 -11.85 -17.19 -21.89
N ARG A 209 -11.95 -18.03 -22.92
CA ARG A 209 -13.01 -18.03 -23.93
C ARG A 209 -13.88 -19.28 -23.79
N THR A 210 -15.19 -19.10 -23.74
CA THR A 210 -16.17 -20.18 -23.80
C THR A 210 -17.08 -20.00 -25.00
N VAL A 211 -17.02 -20.91 -25.96
CA VAL A 211 -17.96 -21.01 -27.08
C VAL A 211 -19.05 -22.00 -26.71
N VAL A 212 -20.30 -21.56 -26.66
CA VAL A 212 -21.46 -22.35 -26.26
C VAL A 212 -22.34 -22.64 -27.48
N ALA A 213 -22.66 -23.91 -27.69
CA ALA A 213 -23.69 -24.35 -28.61
C ALA A 213 -24.84 -24.98 -27.80
N SER A 214 -25.80 -24.11 -27.46
CA SER A 214 -26.91 -24.38 -26.56
C SER A 214 -27.92 -25.37 -27.15
N VAL A 215 -28.44 -26.24 -26.29
CA VAL A 215 -29.53 -27.16 -26.58
C VAL A 215 -30.60 -26.97 -25.51
N ALA A 216 -31.84 -26.76 -25.93
CA ALA A 216 -32.95 -26.57 -25.01
C ALA A 216 -33.19 -27.82 -24.13
N GLY A 217 -33.31 -27.61 -22.83
CA GLY A 217 -33.61 -28.66 -21.86
C GLY A 217 -33.54 -28.12 -20.44
N ALA A 218 -34.52 -28.46 -19.60
CA ALA A 218 -34.65 -27.88 -18.26
C ALA A 218 -33.38 -28.05 -17.40
N ASN A 219 -32.68 -29.19 -17.55
CA ASN A 219 -31.45 -29.53 -16.85
C ASN A 219 -30.17 -29.24 -17.65
N ASN A 220 -30.26 -28.64 -18.83
CA ASN A 220 -29.10 -28.33 -19.65
C ASN A 220 -28.45 -27.03 -19.17
N PHE A 221 -27.12 -26.98 -19.19
CA PHE A 221 -26.37 -25.76 -18.85
C PHE A 221 -24.96 -25.77 -19.46
N CYS A 222 -24.34 -24.59 -19.46
CA CYS A 222 -22.91 -24.40 -19.63
C CYS A 222 -22.43 -23.32 -18.65
N ASN A 223 -21.44 -23.66 -17.83
CA ASN A 223 -20.89 -22.76 -16.83
C ASN A 223 -19.39 -22.93 -16.61
N LYS A 224 -18.83 -22.00 -15.85
CA LYS A 224 -17.46 -22.01 -15.37
C LYS A 224 -17.45 -21.72 -13.88
N ILE A 225 -16.67 -22.47 -13.10
CA ILE A 225 -16.65 -22.37 -11.64
C ILE A 225 -15.23 -22.17 -11.13
N GLN A 226 -15.05 -21.16 -10.28
CA GLN A 226 -13.89 -21.03 -9.41
C GLN A 226 -14.27 -21.51 -8.01
N ARG A 227 -13.66 -22.59 -7.55
CA ARG A 227 -13.86 -23.11 -6.18
C ARG A 227 -12.73 -22.62 -5.29
N ILE A 228 -13.00 -21.65 -4.43
CA ILE A 228 -12.07 -21.12 -3.44
C ILE A 228 -12.17 -21.99 -2.19
N GLU A 229 -11.09 -22.68 -1.86
CA GLU A 229 -11.09 -23.67 -0.78
C GLU A 229 -11.55 -23.13 0.56
N GLY A 230 -12.35 -23.94 1.25
CA GLY A 230 -12.88 -23.64 2.57
C GLY A 230 -14.06 -22.69 2.51
N VAL A 231 -15.22 -23.14 2.96
CA VAL A 231 -16.42 -22.29 3.07
C VAL A 231 -16.24 -21.14 4.08
N ARG A 232 -15.21 -21.24 4.93
CA ARG A 232 -14.76 -20.22 5.88
C ARG A 232 -14.18 -18.98 5.20
N THR A 233 -13.73 -19.10 3.95
CA THR A 233 -13.19 -17.97 3.21
C THR A 233 -14.26 -16.89 3.09
N LEU A 234 -13.93 -15.67 3.55
CA LEU A 234 -14.79 -14.49 3.55
C LEU A 234 -16.13 -14.64 4.30
N ALA A 235 -16.37 -15.72 5.05
CA ALA A 235 -17.66 -15.93 5.70
C ALA A 235 -17.97 -14.84 6.74
N GLY A 236 -19.19 -14.30 6.69
CA GLY A 236 -19.63 -13.18 7.52
C GLY A 236 -19.06 -11.82 7.10
N LYS A 237 -18.41 -11.72 5.93
CA LYS A 237 -17.79 -10.49 5.43
C LYS A 237 -18.43 -10.03 4.13
N ARG A 238 -18.29 -8.73 3.86
CA ARG A 238 -18.56 -8.15 2.53
C ARG A 238 -17.35 -8.39 1.62
N ALA A 239 -17.60 -8.65 0.34
CA ALA A 239 -16.57 -8.86 -0.66
C ALA A 239 -17.01 -8.38 -2.05
N THR A 240 -16.04 -8.05 -2.91
CA THR A 240 -16.29 -7.61 -4.29
C THR A 240 -15.64 -8.57 -5.28
N LEU A 241 -16.44 -9.11 -6.19
CA LEU A 241 -15.98 -9.84 -7.37
C LEU A 241 -15.84 -8.86 -8.52
N THR A 242 -14.61 -8.67 -9.00
CA THR A 242 -14.30 -7.80 -10.13
C THR A 242 -13.76 -8.62 -11.29
N PHE A 243 -14.28 -8.40 -12.50
CA PHE A 243 -13.81 -9.08 -13.71
C PHE A 243 -14.11 -8.25 -14.95
N TYR A 244 -13.41 -8.57 -16.03
CA TYR A 244 -13.71 -8.04 -17.37
C TYR A 244 -14.39 -9.12 -18.19
N ALA A 245 -15.43 -8.75 -18.93
CA ALA A 245 -16.12 -9.68 -19.82
C ALA A 245 -16.64 -9.01 -21.09
N LYS A 246 -16.79 -9.81 -22.14
CA LYS A 246 -17.51 -9.48 -23.37
C LYS A 246 -18.14 -10.74 -23.97
N ALA A 247 -19.01 -10.55 -24.95
CA ALA A 247 -19.53 -11.62 -25.78
C ALA A 247 -19.34 -11.30 -27.28
N ASN A 248 -19.61 -12.23 -28.18
CA ASN A 248 -19.58 -11.95 -29.62
C ASN A 248 -20.73 -11.07 -30.13
N ALA A 249 -21.79 -10.91 -29.33
CA ALA A 249 -22.94 -10.05 -29.57
C ALA A 249 -23.56 -9.64 -28.23
N ALA A 250 -24.61 -8.81 -28.24
CA ALA A 250 -25.36 -8.52 -27.02
C ALA A 250 -25.93 -9.83 -26.42
N ARG A 251 -25.49 -10.15 -25.20
CA ARG A 251 -25.83 -11.38 -24.47
C ARG A 251 -25.97 -11.07 -22.99
N THR A 252 -26.55 -12.00 -22.24
CA THR A 252 -26.61 -11.90 -20.78
C THR A 252 -25.85 -13.07 -20.18
N VAL A 253 -25.15 -12.88 -19.08
CA VAL A 253 -24.61 -13.97 -18.27
C VAL A 253 -25.18 -13.85 -16.86
N ALA A 254 -25.27 -14.95 -16.13
CA ALA A 254 -25.58 -14.91 -14.70
C ALA A 254 -24.34 -15.25 -13.90
N VAL A 255 -24.10 -14.51 -12.82
CA VAL A 255 -23.04 -14.78 -11.88
C VAL A 255 -23.65 -15.19 -10.55
N GLN A 256 -23.12 -16.27 -9.98
CA GLN A 256 -23.52 -16.77 -8.67
C GLN A 256 -22.30 -16.85 -7.75
N ILE A 257 -22.41 -16.25 -6.57
CA ILE A 257 -21.46 -16.45 -5.47
C ILE A 257 -22.16 -17.28 -4.41
N PHE A 258 -21.56 -18.39 -3.98
CA PHE A 258 -22.22 -19.35 -3.09
C PHE A 258 -21.27 -20.03 -2.11
N GLN A 259 -21.83 -20.53 -1.02
CA GLN A 259 -21.15 -21.36 -0.03
C GLN A 259 -21.61 -22.81 -0.19
N TRP A 260 -20.67 -23.72 -0.39
CA TRP A 260 -20.88 -25.16 -0.38
C TRP A 260 -20.25 -25.76 0.88
N PHE A 261 -21.04 -26.43 1.70
CA PHE A 261 -20.59 -26.95 3.00
C PHE A 261 -19.91 -28.32 2.90
N GLY A 262 -19.67 -28.82 1.69
CA GLY A 262 -18.98 -30.09 1.45
C GLY A 262 -19.93 -31.28 1.31
N ALA A 263 -19.35 -32.44 1.01
CA ALA A 263 -20.05 -33.73 0.92
C ALA A 263 -19.68 -34.65 2.10
N GLY A 264 -20.38 -35.77 2.22
CA GLY A 264 -20.19 -36.77 3.29
C GLY A 264 -20.87 -36.39 4.60
N GLY A 265 -21.47 -37.37 5.27
CA GLY A 265 -22.27 -37.13 6.49
C GLY A 265 -23.60 -36.42 6.18
N SER A 266 -23.91 -35.37 6.94
CA SER A 266 -25.13 -34.56 6.80
C SER A 266 -24.82 -33.05 6.79
N PRO A 267 -24.14 -32.54 5.74
CA PRO A 267 -23.76 -31.14 5.64
C PRO A 267 -24.98 -30.24 5.47
N SER A 268 -24.81 -28.95 5.81
CA SER A 268 -25.81 -27.94 5.46
C SER A 268 -25.96 -27.79 3.94
N PRO A 269 -27.17 -27.46 3.42
CA PRO A 269 -27.37 -27.21 2.01
C PRO A 269 -26.60 -25.97 1.54
N GLN A 270 -26.33 -25.91 0.23
CA GLN A 270 -25.73 -24.74 -0.41
C GLN A 270 -26.49 -23.45 -0.07
N VAL A 271 -25.74 -22.35 0.09
CA VAL A 271 -26.32 -21.01 0.25
C VAL A 271 -25.75 -20.08 -0.81
N SER A 272 -26.60 -19.47 -1.63
CA SER A 272 -26.18 -18.40 -2.55
C SER A 272 -26.06 -17.10 -1.77
N ALA A 273 -24.87 -16.50 -1.79
CA ALA A 273 -24.62 -15.16 -1.24
C ALA A 273 -25.11 -14.06 -2.19
N LYS A 274 -24.98 -14.29 -3.49
CA LYS A 274 -25.36 -13.31 -4.52
C LYS A 274 -25.66 -14.03 -5.83
N ILE A 275 -26.69 -13.57 -6.53
CA ILE A 275 -27.04 -13.95 -7.90
C ILE A 275 -27.31 -12.67 -8.67
N GLU A 276 -26.66 -12.48 -9.81
CA GLU A 276 -26.81 -11.28 -10.62
C GLU A 276 -26.75 -11.59 -12.11
N LYS A 277 -27.68 -11.03 -12.90
CA LYS A 277 -27.64 -11.07 -14.36
C LYS A 277 -26.96 -9.83 -14.90
N ILE A 278 -26.06 -10.04 -15.86
CA ILE A 278 -25.16 -9.02 -16.38
C ILE A 278 -25.27 -9.00 -17.89
N ALA A 279 -25.58 -7.83 -18.43
CA ALA A 279 -25.61 -7.62 -19.87
C ALA A 279 -24.18 -7.41 -20.41
N LEU A 280 -23.77 -8.27 -21.34
CA LEU A 280 -22.51 -8.20 -22.06
C LEU A 280 -22.73 -7.58 -23.44
N THR A 281 -21.72 -6.87 -23.92
CA THR A 281 -21.65 -6.34 -25.28
C THR A 281 -20.47 -6.95 -26.04
N ALA A 282 -20.26 -6.52 -27.29
CA ALA A 282 -19.11 -6.94 -28.09
C ALA A 282 -17.76 -6.36 -27.63
N ALA A 283 -17.78 -5.39 -26.72
CA ALA A 283 -16.60 -4.71 -26.18
C ALA A 283 -16.32 -5.20 -24.74
N TRP A 284 -15.05 -5.27 -24.38
CA TRP A 284 -14.64 -5.54 -23.00
C TRP A 284 -15.20 -4.47 -22.06
N LYS A 285 -15.82 -4.92 -20.98
CA LYS A 285 -16.26 -4.06 -19.89
C LYS A 285 -15.91 -4.70 -18.56
N ARG A 286 -15.60 -3.83 -17.58
CA ARG A 286 -15.44 -4.21 -16.18
C ARG A 286 -16.82 -4.36 -15.54
N PHE A 287 -16.94 -5.36 -14.67
CA PHE A 287 -18.08 -5.58 -13.80
C PHE A 287 -17.60 -5.78 -12.37
N ASP A 288 -18.32 -5.18 -11.42
CA ASP A 288 -18.06 -5.26 -10.00
C ASP A 288 -19.33 -5.74 -9.29
N ILE A 289 -19.28 -6.93 -8.72
CA ILE A 289 -20.40 -7.53 -7.98
C ILE A 289 -20.04 -7.53 -6.50
N VAL A 290 -20.74 -6.71 -5.73
CA VAL A 290 -20.60 -6.67 -4.28
C VAL A 290 -21.56 -7.67 -3.64
N ALA A 291 -21.04 -8.50 -2.74
CA ALA A 291 -21.78 -9.56 -2.06
C ALA A 291 -21.47 -9.57 -0.56
N ASP A 292 -22.51 -9.76 0.25
CA ASP A 292 -22.38 -10.05 1.67
C ASP A 292 -22.37 -11.58 1.85
N ILE A 293 -21.23 -12.13 2.23
CA ILE A 293 -21.05 -13.58 2.37
C ILE A 293 -21.66 -14.04 3.69
N PRO A 294 -22.61 -15.00 3.69
CA PRO A 294 -23.30 -15.42 4.90
C PRO A 294 -22.35 -15.93 5.99
N SER A 295 -22.77 -15.71 7.24
CA SER A 295 -22.12 -16.30 8.42
C SER A 295 -22.27 -17.83 8.42
N LEU A 296 -21.28 -18.52 8.99
CA LEU A 296 -21.32 -19.98 9.19
C LEU A 296 -22.01 -20.40 10.49
N ALA A 297 -22.53 -19.45 11.28
CA ALA A 297 -23.21 -19.77 12.54
C ALA A 297 -24.36 -20.76 12.32
N GLY A 298 -24.35 -21.87 13.06
CA GLY A 298 -25.35 -22.94 12.94
C GLY A 298 -25.23 -23.83 11.70
N LYS A 299 -24.18 -23.67 10.88
CA LYS A 299 -23.95 -24.52 9.71
C LYS A 299 -23.08 -25.73 10.05
N THR A 300 -23.34 -26.85 9.37
CA THR A 300 -22.61 -28.11 9.53
C THR A 300 -21.77 -28.39 8.29
N LEU A 301 -20.47 -28.65 8.47
CA LEU A 301 -19.57 -29.06 7.41
C LEU A 301 -19.70 -30.56 7.10
N GLY A 302 -19.51 -30.90 5.83
CA GLY A 302 -19.37 -32.28 5.39
C GLY A 302 -18.03 -32.87 5.80
N THR A 303 -17.96 -34.20 5.83
CA THR A 303 -16.77 -34.94 6.30
C THR A 303 -15.73 -35.18 5.21
N SER A 304 -16.06 -34.93 3.94
CA SER A 304 -15.17 -35.20 2.80
C SER A 304 -14.20 -34.07 2.47
N ASN A 305 -14.15 -33.01 3.28
CA ASN A 305 -13.26 -31.85 3.10
C ASN A 305 -13.43 -31.14 1.74
N THR A 306 -14.60 -31.21 1.11
CA THR A 306 -14.91 -30.59 -0.20
C THR A 306 -15.63 -29.25 -0.08
N ASP A 307 -15.66 -28.66 1.13
CA ASP A 307 -16.29 -27.37 1.37
C ASP A 307 -15.50 -26.24 0.69
N HIS A 308 -16.24 -25.27 0.16
CA HIS A 308 -15.66 -24.16 -0.59
C HIS A 308 -16.61 -22.96 -0.65
N LEU A 309 -16.01 -21.80 -0.88
CA LEU A 309 -16.68 -20.64 -1.42
C LEU A 309 -16.56 -20.69 -2.94
N GLY A 310 -17.66 -20.63 -3.67
CA GLY A 310 -17.67 -20.78 -5.11
C GLY A 310 -18.15 -19.53 -5.84
N ILE A 311 -17.57 -19.30 -7.02
CA ILE A 311 -18.03 -18.30 -7.99
C ILE A 311 -18.36 -19.06 -9.28
N ILE A 312 -19.59 -18.93 -9.77
CA ILE A 312 -20.04 -19.51 -11.04
C ILE A 312 -20.36 -18.40 -12.02
N PHE A 313 -19.82 -18.53 -13.23
CA PHE A 313 -20.26 -17.80 -14.42
C PHE A 313 -21.13 -18.75 -15.25
N TRP A 314 -22.42 -18.45 -15.35
CA TRP A 314 -23.38 -19.18 -16.16
C TRP A 314 -23.51 -18.51 -17.53
N PHE A 315 -23.25 -19.28 -18.58
CA PHE A 315 -23.34 -18.82 -19.96
C PHE A 315 -24.65 -19.28 -20.63
N ASP A 316 -25.16 -20.44 -20.21
CA ASP A 316 -26.39 -21.07 -20.68
C ASP A 316 -26.98 -21.87 -19.52
N ALA A 317 -28.30 -21.77 -19.30
CA ALA A 317 -28.97 -22.53 -18.25
C ALA A 317 -30.46 -22.72 -18.54
N GLY A 318 -30.93 -23.96 -18.36
CA GLY A 318 -32.35 -24.30 -18.39
C GLY A 318 -33.08 -23.96 -17.08
N SER A 319 -34.40 -24.15 -17.10
CA SER A 319 -35.30 -23.69 -16.03
C SER A 319 -35.07 -24.35 -14.67
N SER A 320 -34.45 -25.53 -14.60
CA SER A 320 -34.10 -26.15 -13.31
C SER A 320 -33.08 -25.32 -12.51
N PHE A 321 -32.38 -24.38 -13.16
CA PHE A 321 -31.38 -23.52 -12.54
C PHE A 321 -31.84 -22.06 -12.40
N ASP A 322 -33.12 -21.76 -12.62
CA ASP A 322 -33.63 -20.37 -12.55
C ASP A 322 -33.37 -19.71 -11.20
N VAL A 323 -33.43 -20.50 -10.11
CA VAL A 323 -33.13 -20.03 -8.74
C VAL A 323 -31.67 -19.61 -8.55
N TYR A 324 -30.75 -20.07 -9.41
CA TYR A 324 -29.31 -19.76 -9.33
C TYR A 324 -28.85 -18.79 -10.41
N THR A 325 -29.66 -18.60 -11.45
CA THR A 325 -29.30 -17.81 -12.64
C THR A 325 -30.23 -16.62 -12.86
N SER A 326 -31.21 -16.43 -11.95
CA SER A 326 -32.29 -15.45 -12.10
C SER A 326 -33.05 -15.66 -13.42
N ALA A 327 -33.29 -16.91 -13.81
CA ALA A 327 -33.83 -17.26 -15.13
C ALA A 327 -33.01 -16.66 -16.28
N LEU A 328 -31.77 -17.14 -16.44
CA LEU A 328 -30.89 -16.74 -17.54
C LEU A 328 -31.42 -17.21 -18.90
N GLY A 329 -31.93 -18.45 -18.94
CA GLY A 329 -32.41 -19.08 -20.15
C GLY A 329 -31.30 -19.63 -21.06
N HIS A 330 -31.74 -20.27 -22.14
CA HIS A 330 -30.85 -20.89 -23.11
C HIS A 330 -30.28 -19.90 -24.12
N GLN A 331 -28.98 -19.97 -24.39
CA GLN A 331 -28.34 -19.13 -25.40
C GLN A 331 -27.02 -19.72 -25.93
N SER A 332 -26.81 -19.55 -27.24
CA SER A 332 -25.52 -19.80 -27.89
C SER A 332 -24.74 -18.50 -28.03
N GLY A 333 -23.42 -18.59 -27.92
CA GLY A 333 -22.54 -17.44 -28.04
C GLY A 333 -21.09 -17.76 -27.68
N THR A 334 -20.23 -16.79 -27.94
CA THR A 334 -18.85 -16.80 -27.47
C THR A 334 -18.71 -15.78 -26.37
N PHE A 335 -18.23 -16.21 -25.21
CA PHE A 335 -18.07 -15.40 -24.00
C PHE A 335 -16.61 -15.37 -23.61
N ASP A 336 -16.06 -14.18 -23.47
CA ASP A 336 -14.67 -13.97 -23.07
C ASP A 336 -14.65 -13.32 -21.68
N ILE A 337 -13.82 -13.84 -20.78
CA ILE A 337 -13.62 -13.32 -19.41
C ILE A 337 -12.12 -13.15 -19.16
N SER A 338 -11.73 -12.06 -18.50
CA SER A 338 -10.35 -11.84 -18.04
C SER A 338 -10.31 -11.14 -16.68
N ARG A 339 -9.14 -11.19 -16.06
CA ARG A 339 -8.76 -10.40 -14.89
C ARG A 339 -9.75 -10.54 -13.72
N VAL A 340 -10.12 -11.79 -13.40
CA VAL A 340 -11.09 -12.11 -12.35
C VAL A 340 -10.44 -12.02 -10.97
N SER A 341 -11.06 -11.27 -10.07
CA SER A 341 -10.60 -11.11 -8.69
C SER A 341 -11.74 -11.12 -7.71
N PHE A 342 -11.47 -11.64 -6.51
CA PHE A 342 -12.44 -11.62 -5.42
C PHE A 342 -11.75 -11.18 -4.15
N VAL A 343 -12.11 -9.99 -3.65
CA VAL A 343 -11.40 -9.31 -2.57
C VAL A 343 -12.35 -8.96 -1.43
N GLU A 344 -11.83 -8.91 -0.20
CA GLU A 344 -12.59 -8.49 0.98
C GLU A 344 -12.89 -6.99 0.94
N GLY A 345 -14.10 -6.61 1.38
CA GLY A 345 -14.58 -5.22 1.38
C GLY A 345 -15.32 -4.84 0.10
N ASP A 346 -15.63 -3.56 -0.02
CA ASP A 346 -16.18 -2.96 -1.24
C ASP A 346 -15.03 -2.34 -2.05
N ALA A 347 -14.56 -3.05 -3.07
CA ALA A 347 -13.48 -2.62 -3.95
C ALA A 347 -13.96 -2.00 -5.28
N SER A 348 -15.26 -1.68 -5.39
CA SER A 348 -15.84 -1.17 -6.65
C SER A 348 -15.22 0.16 -7.11
N SER A 349 -14.74 0.98 -6.18
CA SER A 349 -14.08 2.26 -6.49
C SER A 349 -12.59 2.16 -6.82
N GLU A 350 -11.96 1.00 -6.60
CA GLU A 350 -10.54 0.81 -6.93
C GLU A 350 -10.38 0.63 -8.43
N SER A 351 -9.34 1.21 -9.04
CA SER A 351 -9.09 1.10 -10.48
C SER A 351 -8.75 -0.33 -10.93
N ASP A 352 -8.04 -1.08 -10.10
CA ASP A 352 -7.66 -2.46 -10.38
C ASP A 352 -7.54 -3.31 -9.09
N PRO A 353 -8.63 -3.96 -8.66
CA PRO A 353 -8.60 -4.84 -7.49
C PRO A 353 -7.79 -6.12 -7.68
N PHE A 354 -7.35 -6.43 -8.91
CA PHE A 354 -6.83 -7.75 -9.28
C PHE A 354 -5.63 -8.20 -8.45
N SER A 355 -4.77 -7.24 -8.06
CA SER A 355 -3.59 -7.47 -7.23
C SER A 355 -2.75 -8.66 -7.76
N PRO A 356 -2.16 -8.53 -8.98
CA PRO A 356 -1.50 -9.64 -9.65
C PRO A 356 -0.37 -10.20 -8.79
N ARG A 357 -0.22 -11.53 -8.81
CA ARG A 357 0.89 -12.22 -8.17
C ARG A 357 1.98 -12.48 -9.20
N HIS A 358 3.21 -12.70 -8.73
CA HIS A 358 4.26 -13.16 -9.62
C HIS A 358 3.90 -14.53 -10.21
N TYR A 359 4.28 -14.79 -11.46
CA TYR A 359 3.95 -16.04 -12.17
C TYR A 359 4.26 -17.29 -11.34
N ASP A 360 5.46 -17.38 -10.75
CA ASP A 360 5.86 -18.54 -9.95
C ASP A 360 5.00 -18.74 -8.70
N GLU A 361 4.47 -17.66 -8.13
CA GLU A 361 3.58 -17.74 -6.99
C GLU A 361 2.19 -18.23 -7.40
N GLU A 362 1.68 -17.74 -8.53
CA GLU A 362 0.42 -18.20 -9.11
C GLU A 362 0.51 -19.67 -9.52
N LEU A 363 1.63 -20.07 -10.13
CA LEU A 363 1.92 -21.46 -10.51
C LEU A 363 1.96 -22.33 -9.27
N ARG A 364 2.66 -21.91 -8.21
CA ARG A 364 2.70 -22.64 -6.93
C ARG A 364 1.30 -22.85 -6.33
N LEU A 365 0.40 -21.88 -6.47
CA LEU A 365 -0.99 -22.01 -6.01
C LEU A 365 -1.77 -23.00 -6.87
N CYS A 366 -1.57 -23.01 -8.19
CA CYS A 366 -2.17 -23.99 -9.10
C CYS A 366 -1.63 -25.41 -8.85
N GLU A 367 -0.32 -25.54 -8.64
CA GLU A 367 0.38 -26.80 -8.35
C GLU A 367 -0.08 -27.47 -7.06
N ARG A 368 -0.74 -26.75 -6.16
CA ARG A 368 -1.37 -27.39 -4.99
C ARG A 368 -2.57 -28.27 -5.37
N TYR A 369 -3.20 -28.02 -6.51
CA TYR A 369 -4.38 -28.73 -7.00
C TYR A 369 -4.07 -29.64 -8.18
N TYR A 370 -3.12 -29.27 -9.03
CA TYR A 370 -2.68 -30.11 -10.12
C TYR A 370 -1.22 -29.91 -10.46
N GLN A 371 -0.48 -31.01 -10.57
CA GLN A 371 0.90 -30.99 -11.04
C GLN A 371 1.07 -31.93 -12.22
N LYS A 372 1.90 -31.49 -13.17
CA LYS A 372 2.41 -32.29 -14.27
C LYS A 372 3.93 -32.33 -14.20
N LEU A 373 4.50 -33.52 -13.99
CA LEU A 373 5.93 -33.72 -13.80
C LEU A 373 6.47 -34.59 -14.92
N SER A 374 7.36 -34.04 -15.73
CA SER A 374 8.12 -34.81 -16.73
C SER A 374 9.40 -35.32 -16.11
N ILE A 375 9.54 -36.64 -15.99
CA ILE A 375 10.67 -37.30 -15.35
C ILE A 375 11.44 -38.11 -16.39
N ASN A 376 12.73 -37.77 -16.58
CA ASN A 376 13.62 -38.41 -17.56
C ASN A 376 14.50 -39.52 -16.96
N GLY A 377 14.35 -39.78 -15.66
CA GLY A 377 15.09 -40.81 -14.94
C GLY A 377 14.52 -40.97 -13.54
N LEU A 378 14.31 -42.22 -13.14
CA LEU A 378 13.77 -42.59 -11.83
C LEU A 378 14.82 -43.42 -11.11
N THR A 379 14.99 -43.17 -9.81
CA THR A 379 15.82 -44.06 -8.98
C THR A 379 14.91 -44.75 -7.99
N GLY A 380 14.96 -46.09 -7.98
CA GLY A 380 14.16 -46.92 -7.10
C GLY A 380 14.99 -48.01 -6.44
N ILE A 381 14.35 -48.80 -5.59
CA ILE A 381 14.94 -49.95 -4.91
C ILE A 381 14.08 -51.18 -5.21
N THR A 382 14.73 -52.30 -5.48
CA THR A 382 14.07 -53.60 -5.73
C THR A 382 14.39 -54.56 -4.60
N TYR A 383 13.37 -55.12 -3.96
CA TYR A 383 13.51 -56.15 -2.92
C TYR A 383 13.16 -57.53 -3.51
N ILE A 384 14.21 -58.29 -3.83
CA ILE A 384 14.14 -59.55 -4.59
C ILE A 384 13.35 -60.67 -3.90
N PRO A 385 13.43 -60.91 -2.57
CA PRO A 385 12.72 -62.02 -1.94
C PRO A 385 11.19 -62.01 -2.15
N ASN A 386 10.62 -60.82 -2.37
CA ASN A 386 9.19 -60.64 -2.64
C ASN A 386 8.90 -60.12 -4.06
N GLY A 387 9.94 -59.89 -4.87
CA GLY A 387 9.82 -59.25 -6.20
C GLY A 387 9.21 -57.85 -6.17
N ASP A 388 9.40 -57.07 -5.10
CA ASP A 388 8.76 -55.75 -4.93
C ASP A 388 9.73 -54.62 -5.33
N THR A 389 9.36 -53.86 -6.35
CA THR A 389 10.12 -52.72 -6.89
C THR A 389 9.42 -51.42 -6.51
N ARG A 390 10.14 -50.48 -5.87
CA ARG A 390 9.57 -49.21 -5.39
C ARG A 390 10.39 -48.00 -5.83
N ALA A 391 9.71 -46.95 -6.26
CA ALA A 391 10.30 -45.61 -6.41
C ALA A 391 9.31 -44.52 -5.97
N PHE A 392 9.84 -43.32 -5.80
CA PHE A 392 9.07 -42.15 -5.44
C PHE A 392 9.32 -41.02 -6.43
N VAL A 393 8.24 -40.38 -6.89
CA VAL A 393 8.29 -39.08 -7.54
C VAL A 393 7.84 -38.05 -6.52
N LYS A 394 8.77 -37.17 -6.13
CA LYS A 394 8.45 -36.06 -5.24
C LYS A 394 7.65 -35.01 -6.00
N LEU A 395 6.51 -34.62 -5.44
CA LEU A 395 5.73 -33.51 -5.97
C LEU A 395 6.42 -32.19 -5.61
N SER A 396 6.34 -31.20 -6.50
CA SER A 396 6.91 -29.86 -6.29
C SER A 396 6.35 -29.23 -5.01
N ARG A 397 5.10 -29.54 -4.68
CA ARG A 397 4.38 -29.09 -3.50
C ARG A 397 3.47 -30.20 -2.95
N LYS A 398 3.14 -30.08 -1.67
CA LYS A 398 2.08 -30.87 -1.04
C LYS A 398 0.74 -30.52 -1.68
N MET A 399 0.07 -31.53 -2.24
CA MET A 399 -1.28 -31.42 -2.79
C MET A 399 -2.29 -31.13 -1.69
N ARG A 400 -3.42 -30.55 -2.08
CA ARG A 400 -4.54 -30.24 -1.20
C ARG A 400 -5.05 -31.46 -0.44
N VAL A 401 -5.32 -32.54 -1.17
CA VAL A 401 -5.75 -33.87 -0.68
C VAL A 401 -4.92 -34.94 -1.37
N SER A 402 -5.10 -36.20 -0.99
CA SER A 402 -4.54 -37.32 -1.76
C SER A 402 -5.01 -37.25 -3.22
N PRO A 403 -4.09 -37.06 -4.18
CA PRO A 403 -4.47 -36.84 -5.57
C PRO A 403 -4.85 -38.15 -6.28
N GLY A 404 -5.67 -38.03 -7.33
CA GLY A 404 -5.74 -39.01 -8.41
C GLY A 404 -4.46 -38.97 -9.23
N LEU A 405 -3.91 -40.13 -9.58
CA LEU A 405 -2.60 -40.26 -10.22
C LEU A 405 -2.73 -40.87 -11.61
N SER A 406 -1.96 -40.36 -12.57
CA SER A 406 -1.76 -41.05 -13.85
C SER A 406 -0.33 -40.84 -14.37
N VAL A 407 0.10 -41.69 -15.29
CA VAL A 407 1.43 -41.62 -15.91
C VAL A 407 1.34 -41.99 -17.40
N THR A 408 2.07 -41.25 -18.23
CA THR A 408 2.18 -41.50 -19.67
C THR A 408 3.63 -41.35 -20.16
N PRO A 409 4.21 -42.33 -20.86
CA PRO A 409 3.65 -43.67 -21.07
C PRO A 409 3.63 -44.45 -19.74
N SER A 410 2.74 -45.44 -19.62
CA SER A 410 2.50 -46.15 -18.36
C SER A 410 3.35 -47.40 -18.16
N ASN A 411 4.04 -47.86 -19.20
CA ASN A 411 4.98 -48.98 -19.11
C ASN A 411 6.32 -48.52 -18.54
N LEU A 412 6.90 -49.26 -17.61
CA LEU A 412 8.21 -48.97 -17.04
C LEU A 412 9.27 -49.87 -17.69
N VAL A 413 10.35 -49.27 -18.18
CA VAL A 413 11.54 -50.02 -18.62
C VAL A 413 12.69 -49.67 -17.67
N VAL A 414 13.38 -50.68 -17.17
CA VAL A 414 14.48 -50.54 -16.21
C VAL A 414 15.79 -51.04 -16.80
N ILE A 415 16.90 -50.41 -16.44
CA ILE A 415 18.25 -50.87 -16.74
C ILE A 415 18.78 -51.59 -15.50
N ALA A 416 18.84 -52.92 -15.52
CA ALA A 416 19.44 -53.66 -14.43
C ALA A 416 20.93 -53.88 -14.70
N SER A 417 21.79 -53.44 -13.78
CA SER A 417 23.22 -53.74 -13.78
C SER A 417 23.53 -54.84 -12.76
N GLY A 418 24.06 -55.97 -13.21
CA GLY A 418 24.52 -57.05 -12.32
C GLY A 418 25.98 -56.86 -11.87
N ASP A 419 26.41 -57.68 -10.91
CA ASP A 419 27.78 -57.68 -10.33
C ASP A 419 28.92 -57.85 -11.37
N SER A 420 28.60 -58.32 -12.58
CA SER A 420 29.52 -58.53 -13.70
C SER A 420 29.58 -57.38 -14.72
N GLY A 421 28.95 -56.23 -14.44
CA GLY A 421 29.01 -55.03 -15.29
C GLY A 421 28.17 -55.08 -16.58
N SER A 422 27.34 -56.12 -16.75
CA SER A 422 26.38 -56.21 -17.86
C SER A 422 25.08 -55.49 -17.49
N SER A 423 24.60 -54.61 -18.38
CA SER A 423 23.30 -53.95 -18.28
C SER A 423 22.29 -54.58 -19.23
N VAL A 424 21.09 -54.88 -18.71
CA VAL A 424 19.98 -55.42 -19.51
C VAL A 424 18.76 -54.53 -19.34
N ASN A 425 18.08 -54.22 -20.44
CA ASN A 425 16.78 -53.57 -20.42
C ASN A 425 15.71 -54.59 -20.03
N VAL A 426 15.00 -54.30 -18.96
CA VAL A 426 13.93 -55.14 -18.43
C VAL A 426 12.62 -54.36 -18.54
N ASP A 427 11.68 -54.84 -19.36
CA ASP A 427 10.32 -54.32 -19.38
C ASP A 427 9.58 -54.87 -18.15
N LEU A 428 9.20 -53.93 -17.30
CA LEU A 428 8.52 -54.15 -16.03
C LEU A 428 6.99 -54.06 -16.21
N GLY A 429 6.49 -53.66 -17.39
CA GLY A 429 5.06 -53.53 -17.64
C GLY A 429 4.46 -52.30 -16.97
N THR A 430 3.15 -52.30 -16.72
CA THR A 430 2.41 -51.10 -16.27
C THR A 430 2.74 -50.72 -14.83
N MET A 431 3.11 -49.45 -14.62
CA MET A 431 3.37 -48.86 -13.31
C MET A 431 2.09 -48.82 -12.46
N ALA A 432 2.11 -49.45 -11.27
CA ALA A 432 1.07 -49.24 -10.27
C ALA A 432 1.38 -47.98 -9.45
N LEU A 433 0.59 -46.93 -9.64
CA LEU A 433 0.73 -45.67 -8.90
C LEU A 433 -0.10 -45.72 -7.61
N ASN A 434 0.52 -45.33 -6.51
CA ASN A 434 -0.13 -45.17 -5.21
C ASN A 434 0.27 -43.81 -4.61
N THR A 435 -0.62 -43.20 -3.84
CA THR A 435 -0.25 -42.00 -3.08
C THR A 435 0.60 -42.41 -1.88
N ALA A 436 1.77 -41.76 -1.73
CA ALA A 436 2.63 -41.92 -0.55
C ALA A 436 2.35 -40.84 0.49
N GLY A 437 1.09 -40.38 0.55
CA GLY A 437 0.73 -39.08 1.09
C GLY A 437 0.53 -38.02 0.00
N PRO A 438 0.20 -36.77 0.40
CA PRO A 438 -0.10 -35.68 -0.52
C PRO A 438 1.12 -35.03 -1.18
N ASP A 439 2.34 -35.46 -0.87
CA ASP A 439 3.61 -34.83 -1.29
C ASP A 439 4.48 -35.72 -2.19
N ALA A 440 4.08 -36.97 -2.42
CA ALA A 440 4.82 -37.89 -3.27
C ALA A 440 3.91 -38.95 -3.92
N ILE A 441 4.31 -39.35 -5.12
CA ILE A 441 3.77 -40.50 -5.85
C ILE A 441 4.68 -41.69 -5.57
N ARG A 442 4.12 -42.79 -5.08
CA ARG A 442 4.80 -44.08 -5.00
C ARG A 442 4.48 -44.91 -6.22
N ILE A 443 5.52 -45.49 -6.80
CA ILE A 443 5.45 -46.50 -7.85
C ILE A 443 5.70 -47.85 -7.17
N GLY A 444 4.86 -48.86 -7.39
CA GLY A 444 4.97 -50.17 -6.75
C GLY A 444 4.56 -51.36 -7.65
N ASN A 445 4.70 -52.57 -7.10
CA ASN A 445 4.24 -53.87 -7.65
C ASN A 445 4.61 -54.12 -9.10
N VAL A 446 5.90 -54.35 -9.34
CA VAL A 446 6.33 -54.84 -10.64
C VAL A 446 6.90 -56.24 -10.50
N ALA A 447 6.27 -57.22 -11.16
CA ALA A 447 6.70 -58.61 -11.12
C ALA A 447 8.17 -58.73 -11.57
N ASN A 448 9.00 -59.36 -10.73
CA ASN A 448 10.38 -59.71 -11.07
C ASN A 448 10.37 -60.72 -12.24
N PRO A 449 10.92 -60.40 -13.42
CA PRO A 449 10.85 -61.28 -14.59
C PRO A 449 11.79 -62.49 -14.52
N GLY A 450 12.35 -62.83 -13.36
CA GLY A 450 13.24 -63.98 -13.19
C GLY A 450 14.61 -63.82 -13.88
N GLN A 451 14.89 -62.64 -14.44
CA GLN A 451 16.14 -62.32 -15.15
C GLN A 451 17.22 -61.72 -14.22
N LEU A 452 16.89 -61.43 -12.96
CA LEU A 452 17.81 -60.95 -11.94
C LEU A 452 18.15 -62.12 -11.02
N GLY A 453 19.36 -62.68 -11.14
CA GLY A 453 19.79 -63.89 -10.43
C GLY A 453 19.55 -63.87 -8.91
N ALA A 454 19.40 -65.04 -8.31
CA ALA A 454 18.85 -65.24 -6.97
C ALA A 454 19.75 -64.83 -5.77
N SER A 455 20.95 -64.24 -5.98
CA SER A 455 22.01 -64.29 -4.96
C SER A 455 22.51 -62.98 -4.31
N SER A 456 21.98 -61.79 -4.61
CA SER A 456 22.45 -60.56 -3.94
C SER A 456 21.45 -59.41 -4.06
N ALA A 457 21.35 -58.56 -3.03
CA ALA A 457 20.50 -57.37 -3.04
C ALA A 457 21.02 -56.37 -4.09
N ASN A 458 20.38 -56.33 -5.25
CA ASN A 458 20.79 -55.46 -6.35
C ASN A 458 20.08 -54.10 -6.26
N VAL A 459 20.83 -53.00 -6.22
CA VAL A 459 20.30 -51.65 -6.45
C VAL A 459 20.08 -51.49 -7.97
N ALA A 460 18.83 -51.38 -8.41
CA ALA A 460 18.50 -51.13 -9.82
C ALA A 460 18.21 -49.64 -10.02
N SER A 461 18.99 -48.96 -10.86
CA SER A 461 18.69 -47.60 -11.33
C SER A 461 17.79 -47.65 -12.56
N TRP A 462 16.79 -46.76 -12.66
CA TRP A 462 15.81 -46.82 -13.74
C TRP A 462 16.12 -45.70 -14.74
N GLY A 463 16.77 -46.07 -15.84
CA GLY A 463 16.89 -45.22 -17.01
C GLY A 463 15.69 -45.44 -17.91
N THR A 464 14.91 -44.41 -18.19
CA THR A 464 13.79 -44.50 -19.13
C THR A 464 14.28 -44.00 -20.48
N ALA A 465 14.03 -44.77 -21.54
CA ALA A 465 14.41 -44.35 -22.90
C ALA A 465 13.61 -43.12 -23.37
N THR A 466 12.46 -42.87 -22.74
CA THR A 466 11.57 -41.72 -22.97
C THR A 466 11.13 -41.09 -21.63
N PRO A 467 10.84 -39.77 -21.62
CA PRO A 467 10.28 -39.10 -20.44
C PRO A 467 8.93 -39.68 -20.02
N HIS A 468 8.73 -39.93 -18.72
CA HIS A 468 7.41 -40.21 -18.16
C HIS A 468 6.78 -38.94 -17.63
N VAL A 469 5.54 -38.67 -18.04
CA VAL A 469 4.74 -37.57 -17.55
C VAL A 469 3.81 -38.09 -16.47
N PHE A 470 4.13 -37.80 -15.22
CA PHE A 470 3.24 -38.06 -14.08
C PHE A 470 2.29 -36.88 -13.91
N THR A 471 1.05 -37.18 -13.58
CA THR A 471 0.08 -36.18 -13.16
C THR A 471 -0.49 -36.54 -11.80
N ALA A 472 -0.70 -35.51 -10.99
CA ALA A 472 -1.37 -35.60 -9.71
C ALA A 472 -2.50 -34.58 -9.69
N ASP A 473 -3.75 -35.04 -9.59
CA ASP A 473 -4.95 -34.21 -9.61
C ASP A 473 -5.67 -34.27 -8.27
N ALA A 474 -5.78 -33.12 -7.60
CA ALA A 474 -6.45 -32.91 -6.33
C ALA A 474 -7.42 -31.72 -6.38
N GLU A 475 -8.03 -31.49 -7.56
CA GLU A 475 -9.04 -30.45 -7.75
C GLU A 475 -10.28 -30.64 -6.84
N LEU A 476 -11.11 -29.60 -6.74
CA LEU A 476 -12.22 -29.48 -5.78
C LEU A 476 -13.57 -29.92 -6.35
#